data_AF-A0A497NS02-F1
#
_entry.id   AF-A0A497NS02-F1
#
_cell.length_a   1.000
_cell.length_b   1.000
_cell.length_c   1.000
_cell.angle_alpha   90.00
_cell.angle_beta   90.00
_cell.angle_gamma   90.00
#
_symmetry.space_group_name_H-M   'P 1'
#
loop_
_entity.id
_entity.type
_entity.pdbx_description
1 polymer ?
#
loop_
_entity_poly.entity_id
_entity_poly.type
_entity_poly.pdbx_seq_one_letter_code
_entity_poly.pdbx_strand_id
1 'polypeptide(L)' 'MGISADEVKIGLEVHVQLTSLKTKLFCGCSADYRGKEPNTLVCPVCLGLPGSLPVLNKKAVEYAVMAALALNC' A
#
# COMPACT_ATOMS: atom_id res chain seq x y z
N MET A 1 26.34 -34.38 6.02
CA MET A 1 26.39 -32.96 6.45
C MET A 1 24.95 -32.47 6.48
N GLY A 2 24.28 -32.63 7.63
CA GLY A 2 22.93 -32.12 7.83
C GLY A 2 23.05 -30.74 8.47
N ILE A 3 22.45 -29.72 7.85
CA ILE A 3 22.36 -28.38 8.44
C ILE A 3 21.45 -28.52 9.67
N SER A 4 21.96 -28.21 10.86
CA SER A 4 21.13 -28.18 12.07
C SER A 4 20.12 -27.03 11.95
N ALA A 5 18.89 -27.24 12.42
CA ALA A 5 17.82 -26.23 12.34
C ALA A 5 18.21 -24.90 13.01
N ASP A 6 19.17 -24.94 13.93
CA ASP A 6 19.69 -23.80 14.67
C ASP A 6 20.51 -22.80 13.82
N GLU A 7 20.91 -23.17 12.59
CA GLU A 7 21.62 -22.26 11.67
C GLU A 7 20.70 -21.54 10.67
N VAL A 8 19.41 -21.89 10.60
CA VAL A 8 18.50 -21.37 9.56
C VAL A 8 18.02 -19.97 9.93
N LYS A 9 18.41 -18.97 9.12
CA LYS A 9 17.97 -17.57 9.26
C LYS A 9 16.93 -17.24 8.19
N ILE A 10 15.74 -16.80 8.62
CA ILE A 10 14.63 -16.45 7.72
C ILE A 10 14.25 -14.99 7.95
N GLY A 11 14.27 -14.19 6.90
CA GLY A 11 13.73 -12.83 6.87
C GLY A 11 12.52 -12.79 5.93
N LEU A 12 11.53 -11.95 6.28
CA LEU A 12 10.32 -11.75 5.48
C LEU A 12 10.18 -10.29 5.09
N GLU A 13 9.76 -10.05 3.85
CA GLU A 13 9.33 -8.74 3.36
C GLU A 13 7.83 -8.81 3.09
N VAL A 14 7.06 -8.00 3.81
CA VAL A 14 5.59 -8.10 3.81
C VAL A 14 4.99 -6.79 3.33
N HIS A 15 4.24 -6.84 2.23
CA HIS A 15 3.44 -5.72 1.73
C HIS A 15 1.98 -5.90 2.14
N VAL A 16 1.41 -4.92 2.85
CA VAL A 16 0.03 -4.96 3.34
C VAL A 16 -0.79 -3.87 2.67
N GLN A 17 -1.95 -4.24 2.11
CA GLN A 17 -2.88 -3.29 1.51
C GLN A 17 -3.84 -2.70 2.56
N LEU A 18 -3.93 -1.38 2.64
CA LEU A 18 -4.89 -0.67 3.48
C LEU A 18 -6.29 -0.67 2.85
N THR A 19 -7.08 -1.73 3.08
CA THR A 19 -8.40 -1.95 2.44
C THR A 19 -9.50 -1.00 2.91
N SER A 20 -9.33 -0.34 4.06
CA SER A 20 -10.31 0.62 4.59
C SER A 20 -10.21 2.02 3.95
N LEU A 21 -9.25 2.26 3.04
CA LEU A 21 -9.13 3.53 2.34
C LEU A 21 -10.19 3.67 1.24
N LYS A 22 -10.84 4.84 1.19
CA LYS A 22 -11.80 5.18 0.13
C LYS A 22 -11.11 5.61 -1.17
N THR A 23 -9.95 6.26 -1.06
CA THR A 23 -9.19 6.81 -2.19
C THR A 23 -7.76 6.28 -2.22
N LYS A 24 -7.10 6.35 -3.39
CA LYS A 24 -5.70 5.96 -3.56
C LYS A 24 -4.75 6.82 -2.71
N LEU A 25 -3.48 6.42 -2.65
CA LEU A 25 -2.47 7.06 -1.80
C LEU A 25 -2.15 8.50 -2.20
N PHE A 26 -2.15 8.81 -3.50
CA PHE A 26 -1.69 10.09 -4.03
C PHE A 26 -2.74 10.87 -4.85
N CYS A 27 -3.96 10.36 -4.97
CA CYS A 27 -5.03 11.00 -5.75
C CYS A 27 -6.42 10.61 -5.25
N GLY A 28 -7.44 11.29 -5.76
CA GLY A 28 -8.84 11.08 -5.37
C GLY A 28 -9.54 9.88 -6.00
N CYS A 29 -8.89 9.09 -6.87
CA CYS A 29 -9.50 7.88 -7.43
C CYS A 29 -9.88 6.89 -6.33
N SER A 30 -10.98 6.15 -6.52
CA SER A 30 -11.34 5.05 -5.63
C SER A 30 -10.21 4.02 -5.53
N ALA A 31 -9.98 3.51 -4.32
CA ALA A 31 -9.08 2.39 -4.06
C ALA A 31 -9.78 1.02 -4.18
N ASP A 32 -11.11 1.01 -4.32
CA ASP A 32 -11.93 -0.20 -4.47
C ASP A 32 -11.96 -0.69 -5.93
N TYR A 33 -10.89 -1.37 -6.34
CA TYR A 33 -10.73 -1.88 -7.71
C TYR A 33 -11.29 -3.29 -7.91
N ARG A 34 -11.72 -3.98 -6.85
CA ARG A 34 -12.16 -5.37 -6.96
C ARG A 34 -13.44 -5.44 -7.80
N GLY A 35 -13.42 -6.25 -8.85
CA GLY A 35 -14.56 -6.38 -9.77
C GLY A 35 -14.85 -5.13 -10.62
N LYS A 36 -13.87 -4.24 -10.82
CA LYS A 36 -13.99 -3.09 -11.72
C LYS A 36 -13.31 -3.38 -13.06
N GLU A 37 -13.85 -2.82 -14.13
CA GLU A 37 -13.26 -2.94 -15.46
C GLU A 37 -11.88 -2.28 -15.52
N PRO A 38 -10.96 -2.76 -16.39
CA PRO A 38 -9.64 -2.18 -16.57
C PRO A 38 -9.69 -0.67 -16.84
N ASN A 39 -8.79 0.07 -16.20
CA ASN A 39 -8.62 1.51 -16.42
C ASN A 39 -9.87 2.38 -16.14
N THR A 40 -10.82 1.91 -15.32
CA THR A 40 -12.01 2.71 -14.94
C THR A 40 -11.78 3.60 -13.72
N LEU A 41 -10.88 3.22 -12.82
CA LEU A 41 -10.55 3.97 -11.60
C LEU A 41 -9.22 4.70 -11.74
N VAL A 42 -9.11 5.57 -12.74
CA VAL A 42 -7.86 6.23 -13.09
C VAL A 42 -8.01 7.76 -13.19
N CYS A 43 -6.90 8.46 -13.07
CA CYS A 43 -6.77 9.90 -13.28
C CYS A 43 -5.34 10.21 -13.74
N PRO A 44 -5.04 11.44 -14.17
CA PRO A 44 -3.70 11.82 -14.61
C PRO A 44 -2.59 11.49 -13.60
N VAL A 45 -2.85 11.64 -12.30
CA VAL A 45 -1.86 11.36 -11.24
C VAL A 45 -1.49 9.88 -11.19
N CYS A 46 -2.47 8.97 -11.09
CA CYS A 46 -2.16 7.54 -10.98
C CYS A 46 -1.79 6.88 -12.32
N LEU A 47 -1.97 7.59 -13.43
CA LEU A 47 -1.45 7.21 -14.75
C LEU A 47 -0.05 7.78 -15.01
N GLY A 48 0.46 8.65 -14.14
CA GLY A 48 1.77 9.29 -14.33
C GLY A 48 1.80 10.23 -15.54
N LEU A 49 0.68 10.89 -15.86
CA LEU A 49 0.64 11.81 -16.99
C LEU A 49 1.42 13.11 -16.68
N PRO A 50 2.03 13.74 -17.70
CA PRO A 50 2.79 14.98 -17.53
C PRO A 50 1.97 16.09 -16.86
N GLY A 51 2.58 16.83 -15.94
CA GLY A 51 1.95 17.94 -15.22
C GLY A 51 1.01 17.54 -14.07
N SER A 52 0.85 16.24 -13.80
CA SER A 52 0.11 15.78 -12.63
C SER A 52 0.97 15.83 -11.36
N LEU A 53 0.36 16.19 -10.23
CA LEU A 53 1.05 16.31 -8.93
C LEU A 53 0.39 15.39 -7.88
N PRO A 54 1.18 14.64 -7.09
CA PRO A 54 0.65 13.77 -6.05
C PRO A 54 0.20 14.56 -4.82
N VAL A 55 -0.92 14.14 -4.21
CA VAL A 55 -1.39 14.66 -2.92
C VAL A 55 -1.60 13.48 -1.97
N LEU A 56 -0.84 13.46 -0.87
CA LEU A 56 -0.84 12.35 0.07
C LEU A 56 -2.19 12.19 0.78
N ASN A 57 -2.67 10.94 0.84
CA ASN A 57 -3.88 10.57 1.56
C ASN A 57 -3.64 10.56 3.07
N LYS A 58 -4.25 11.51 3.79
CA LYS A 58 -4.15 11.62 5.25
C LYS A 58 -4.54 10.32 5.98
N LYS A 59 -5.59 9.62 5.52
CA LYS A 59 -6.03 8.36 6.14
C LYS A 59 -5.01 7.24 5.96
N ALA A 60 -4.28 7.23 4.84
CA ALA A 60 -3.21 6.25 4.64
C ALA A 60 -2.09 6.42 5.68
N VAL A 61 -1.72 7.67 6.00
CA VAL A 61 -0.74 7.98 7.05
C VAL A 61 -1.26 7.58 8.43
N GLU A 62 -2.51 7.93 8.76
CA GLU A 62 -3.11 7.55 10.05
C GLU A 62 -3.09 6.03 10.26
N TYR A 63 -3.43 5.24 9.23
CA TYR A 63 -3.39 3.78 9.31
C TYR A 63 -1.97 3.21 9.35
N ALA A 64 -1.02 3.81 8.62
CA ALA A 64 0.37 3.39 8.70
C ALA A 64 0.95 3.62 10.11
N VAL A 65 0.67 4.77 10.72
CA VAL A 65 1.10 5.07 12.10
C VAL A 65 0.41 4.14 13.10
N MET A 66 -0.88 3.86 12.92
CA MET A 66 -1.60 2.89 13.75
C MET A 66 -0.97 1.50 13.67
N ALA A 67 -0.60 1.04 12.47
CA ALA A 67 0.08 -0.23 12.27
C ALA A 67 1.48 -0.24 12.93
N ALA A 68 2.23 0.85 12.81
CA ALA A 68 3.54 0.99 13.46
C ALA A 68 3.43 0.88 14.99
N LEU A 69 2.50 1.62 15.61
CA LEU A 69 2.25 1.54 17.05
C LEU A 69 1.82 0.13 17.48
N ALA A 70 0.96 -0.54 16.68
CA ALA A 70 0.53 -1.91 16.97
C ALA A 70 1.69 -2.94 16.90
N LEU A 71 2.72 -2.65 16.11
CA LEU A 71 3.92 -3.48 15.96
C LEU A 71 5.08 -3.05 16.88
N ASN A 72 4.87 -2.06 17.76
CA ASN A 72 5.89 -1.45 18.62
C ASN A 72 7.06 -0.84 17.83
N CYS A 73 6.75 -0.12 16.76
CA CYS A 73 7.69 0.68 15.97
C CYS A 73 7.55 2.18 16.26
#